data_AF-A0A553EG61-F1
#
_entry.id   AF-A0A553EG61-F1
#
_cell.length_a   1.000
_cell.length_b   1.000
_cell.length_c   1.000
_cell.angle_alpha   90.00
_cell.angle_beta   90.00
_cell.angle_gamma   90.00
#
_symmetry.space_group_name_H-M   'P 1'
#
loop_
_entity.id
_entity.type
_entity.pdbx_description
1 polymer ?
#
loop_
_entity_poly.entity_id
_entity_poly.type
_entity_poly.pdbx_seq_one_letter_code
_entity_poly.pdbx_strand_id
1 'polypeptide(L)'
;DQALEGKPVSKKVKQKLNYARRNWPSKLAEYAEKEAVLGSRNSYSKTDPQATFMRMKDDHMLNGQLKPAYNWQISTSNQFIVN
;
A
#
# COMPACT_ATOMS: atom_id res chain seq x y z
N ASP A 1 -11.27 28.67 4.26
CA ASP A 1 -11.59 29.02 5.67
C ASP A 1 -12.70 30.05 5.83
N GLN A 2 -12.85 30.96 4.86
CA GLN A 2 -14.00 31.87 4.73
C GLN A 2 -15.39 31.20 4.84
N ALA A 3 -15.53 29.91 4.46
CA ALA A 3 -16.82 29.22 4.48
C ALA A 3 -17.42 28.98 5.89
N LEU A 4 -16.61 29.07 6.95
CA LEU A 4 -17.03 28.89 8.33
C LEU A 4 -16.89 30.16 9.19
N GLU A 5 -16.44 31.27 8.59
CA GLU A 5 -16.40 32.56 9.28
C GLU A 5 -17.82 33.02 9.61
N GLY A 6 -18.06 33.39 10.88
CA GLY A 6 -19.34 33.91 11.35
C GLY A 6 -20.43 32.88 11.70
N LYS A 7 -20.21 31.57 11.51
CA LYS A 7 -21.20 30.52 11.87
C LYS A 7 -20.88 29.88 13.23
N PRO A 8 -21.87 29.64 14.11
CA PRO A 8 -21.67 28.93 15.36
C PRO A 8 -21.39 27.44 15.07
N VAL A 9 -20.11 27.06 14.99
CA VAL A 9 -19.68 25.67 14.77
C VAL A 9 -19.34 25.03 16.11
N SER A 10 -19.90 23.83 16.37
CA SER A 10 -19.62 23.07 17.60
C SER A 10 -18.14 22.70 17.72
N LYS A 11 -17.61 22.65 18.96
CA LYS A 11 -16.20 22.30 19.23
C LYS A 11 -15.78 20.98 18.58
N LYS A 12 -16.65 19.96 18.58
CA LYS A 12 -16.40 18.65 17.96
C LYS A 12 -16.19 18.75 16.44
N VAL A 13 -16.96 19.60 15.75
CA VAL A 13 -16.84 19.80 14.31
C VAL A 13 -15.55 20.54 13.97
N LYS A 14 -15.17 21.56 14.74
CA LYS A 14 -13.88 22.26 14.57
C LYS A 14 -12.69 21.31 14.75
N GLN A 15 -12.76 20.41 15.72
CA GLN A 15 -11.69 19.43 15.97
C GLN A 15 -11.50 18.47 14.80
N LYS A 16 -12.60 17.92 14.25
CA LYS A 16 -12.55 17.06 13.05
C LYS A 16 -11.98 17.82 11.85
N LEU A 17 -12.37 19.07 11.66
CA LEU A 17 -11.89 19.92 10.57
C LEU A 17 -10.38 20.21 10.71
N ASN A 18 -9.90 20.45 11.92
CA ASN A 18 -8.48 20.66 12.19
C ASN A 18 -7.66 19.39 11.97
N TYR A 19 -8.18 18.23 12.37
CA TYR A 19 -7.56 16.93 12.08
C TYR A 19 -7.46 16.68 10.57
N ALA A 20 -8.58 16.89 9.86
CA ALA A 20 -8.67 16.82 8.42
C ALA A 20 -7.61 17.69 7.73
N ARG A 21 -7.51 18.97 8.12
CA ARG A 21 -6.52 19.90 7.56
C ARG A 21 -5.08 19.45 7.77
N ARG A 22 -4.77 18.86 8.93
CA ARG A 22 -3.40 18.42 9.24
C ARG A 22 -3.03 17.13 8.53
N ASN A 23 -3.95 16.16 8.48
CA ASN A 23 -3.62 14.81 8.05
C ASN A 23 -4.01 14.51 6.60
N TRP A 24 -5.06 15.14 6.07
CA TRP A 24 -5.53 14.84 4.71
C TRP A 24 -4.59 15.31 3.59
N PRO A 25 -3.86 16.44 3.67
CA PRO A 25 -2.96 16.83 2.59
C PRO A 25 -1.89 15.77 2.30
N SER A 26 -1.24 15.24 3.35
CA SER A 26 -0.26 14.16 3.23
C SER A 26 -0.91 12.87 2.72
N LYS A 27 -2.11 12.52 3.22
CA LYS A 27 -2.83 11.33 2.75
C LYS A 27 -3.29 11.44 1.30
N LEU A 28 -3.68 12.62 0.84
CA LEU A 28 -4.06 12.86 -0.55
C LEU A 28 -2.86 12.69 -1.48
N ALA A 29 -1.68 13.18 -1.10
CA ALA A 29 -0.45 12.94 -1.85
C ALA A 29 -0.11 11.43 -1.91
N GLU A 30 -0.17 10.74 -0.77
CA GLU A 30 0.04 9.28 -0.69
C GLU A 30 -0.95 8.52 -1.58
N TYR A 31 -2.23 8.92 -1.60
CA TYR A 31 -3.25 8.28 -2.44
C TYR A 31 -3.05 8.55 -3.93
N ALA A 32 -2.61 9.74 -4.32
CA ALA A 32 -2.30 10.06 -5.71
C ALA A 32 -1.13 9.22 -6.24
N GLU A 33 -0.06 9.06 -5.45
CA GLU A 33 1.05 8.17 -5.79
C GLU A 33 0.60 6.71 -5.90
N LYS A 34 -0.22 6.27 -4.96
CA LYS A 34 -0.80 4.92 -4.94
C LYS A 34 -1.68 4.64 -6.16
N GLU A 35 -2.52 5.59 -6.55
CA GLU A 35 -3.37 5.50 -7.74
C GLU A 35 -2.52 5.43 -9.02
N ALA A 36 -1.44 6.22 -9.10
CA ALA A 36 -0.49 6.16 -10.21
C ALA A 36 0.21 4.78 -10.30
N VAL A 37 0.58 4.19 -9.17
CA VAL A 37 1.16 2.83 -9.11
C VAL A 37 0.14 1.76 -9.52
N LEU A 38 -1.13 1.90 -9.10
CA LEU A 38 -2.18 0.95 -9.44
C LEU A 38 -2.50 0.97 -10.95
N GLY A 39 -2.56 2.16 -11.54
CA GLY A 39 -2.82 2.37 -12.97
C GLY A 39 -4.09 1.65 -13.44
N SER A 40 -3.98 0.88 -14.52
CA SER A 40 -5.09 0.10 -15.07
C SER A 40 -5.25 -1.30 -14.45
N ARG A 41 -4.50 -1.63 -13.39
CA ARG A 41 -4.49 -2.98 -12.80
C ARG A 41 -5.45 -3.06 -11.62
N ASN A 42 -6.30 -4.10 -11.60
CA ASN A 42 -7.30 -4.29 -10.56
C ASN A 42 -6.74 -4.79 -9.21
N SER A 43 -5.42 -4.92 -9.04
CA SER A 43 -4.84 -5.45 -7.79
C SER A 43 -3.40 -5.01 -7.59
N TYR A 44 -3.08 -4.63 -6.35
CA TYR A 44 -1.73 -4.25 -5.91
C TYR A 44 -0.70 -5.39 -6.00
N SER A 45 -1.13 -6.65 -5.92
CA SER A 45 -0.21 -7.78 -6.09
C SER A 45 0.35 -7.87 -7.52
N LYS A 46 -0.33 -7.23 -8.49
CA LYS A 46 0.13 -7.15 -9.87
C LYS A 46 1.02 -5.93 -10.11
N THR A 47 1.18 -5.03 -9.14
CA THR A 47 1.96 -3.79 -9.26
C THR A 47 3.16 -3.76 -8.32
N ASP A 48 3.39 -4.83 -7.55
CA ASP A 48 4.54 -4.91 -6.64
C ASP A 48 5.85 -4.90 -7.45
N PRO A 49 6.66 -3.83 -7.38
CA PRO A 49 7.91 -3.72 -8.15
C PRO A 49 8.95 -4.75 -7.72
N GLN A 50 8.86 -5.29 -6.50
CA GLN A 50 9.81 -6.23 -5.94
C GLN A 50 9.46 -7.70 -6.25
N ALA A 51 8.23 -7.95 -6.70
CA ALA A 51 7.81 -9.28 -7.13
C ALA A 51 8.35 -9.55 -8.54
N THR A 52 9.12 -10.63 -8.70
CA THR A 52 9.59 -11.09 -10.02
C THR A 52 8.82 -12.34 -10.42
N PHE A 53 8.40 -12.44 -11.68
CA PHE A 53 7.76 -13.65 -12.19
C PHE A 53 8.80 -14.75 -12.37
N MET A 54 8.66 -15.84 -11.64
CA MET A 54 9.60 -16.96 -11.67
C MET A 54 8.88 -18.25 -12.05
N ARG A 55 9.64 -19.17 -12.64
CA ARG A 55 9.17 -20.53 -12.90
C ARG A 55 9.26 -21.31 -11.59
N MET A 56 8.12 -21.49 -10.95
CA MET A 56 8.00 -22.34 -9.77
C MET A 56 8.20 -23.80 -10.17
N LYS A 57 8.50 -24.67 -9.19
CA LYS A 57 8.41 -26.12 -9.42
C LYS A 57 7.01 -26.46 -9.91
N ASP A 58 6.92 -27.28 -10.95
CA ASP A 58 5.64 -27.70 -11.51
C ASP A 58 4.84 -28.42 -10.41
N ASP A 59 3.56 -28.05 -10.25
CA ASP A 59 2.68 -28.82 -9.39
C ASP A 59 2.34 -30.17 -10.06
N HIS A 60 1.68 -31.06 -9.33
CA HIS A 60 1.25 -32.35 -9.86
C HIS A 60 0.33 -32.24 -11.10
N MET A 61 -0.18 -31.05 -11.40
CA MET A 61 -1.00 -30.73 -12.56
C MET A 61 -0.17 -30.18 -13.74
N LEU A 62 1.16 -30.12 -13.65
CA LEU A 62 2.09 -29.68 -14.69
C LEU A 62 1.79 -28.26 -15.23
N ASN A 63 1.16 -27.42 -14.41
CA ASN A 63 0.84 -26.05 -14.79
C ASN A 63 2.10 -25.17 -14.68
N GLY A 64 2.94 -25.21 -15.72
CA GLY A 64 4.20 -24.45 -15.85
C GLY A 64 4.04 -22.94 -16.04
N GLN A 65 2.99 -22.34 -15.47
CA GLN A 65 2.77 -20.90 -15.53
C GLN A 65 3.75 -20.17 -14.61
N LEU A 66 4.33 -19.07 -15.10
CA LEU A 66 5.12 -18.17 -14.27
C LEU A 66 4.23 -17.55 -13.19
N LYS A 67 4.66 -17.66 -11.94
CA LYS A 67 3.96 -17.09 -10.79
C LYS A 67 4.79 -15.95 -10.20
N PRO A 68 4.17 -14.88 -9.69
CA PRO A 68 4.90 -13.84 -8.97
C PRO A 68 5.50 -14.46 -7.70
N ALA A 69 6.80 -14.24 -7.48
CA ALA A 69 7.53 -14.74 -6.33
C ALA A 69 8.51 -13.67 -5.82
N TYR A 70 8.89 -13.81 -4.55
CA TYR A 70 9.94 -12.99 -3.93
C TYR A 70 11.18 -13.85 -3.71
N ASN A 71 12.35 -13.35 -4.10
CA ASN A 71 13.63 -13.96 -3.74
C ASN A 71 14.10 -13.38 -2.40
N TRP A 72 13.78 -14.07 -1.31
CA TRP A 72 14.27 -13.72 0.02
C TRP A 72 15.54 -14.50 0.34
N GLN A 73 16.63 -13.80 0.66
CA GLN A 73 17.82 -14.40 1.25
C GLN A 73 17.66 -14.34 2.77
N ILE A 74 17.60 -15.51 3.41
CA ILE A 74 17.37 -15.64 4.84
C ILE A 74 18.60 -16.32 5.44
N SER A 75 19.20 -15.68 6.44
CA SER A 75 20.26 -16.28 7.24
C SER A 75 19.65 -16.94 8.48
N THR A 76 20.15 -18.10 8.89
CA THR A 76 19.68 -18.78 10.11
C THR A 76 20.84 -19.08 11.05
N SER A 77 20.67 -18.82 12.34
CA SER A 77 21.64 -19.15 13.39
C SER A 77 20.91 -19.65 14.63
N ASN A 78 21.35 -20.77 15.20
CA ASN A 78 20.74 -21.39 16.39
C ASN A 78 19.21 -21.52 16.30
N GLN A 79 18.68 -21.97 15.17
CA GLN A 79 17.24 -22.10 14.90
C GLN A 79 16.45 -20.78 14.84
N PHE A 80 17.15 -19.63 14.83
CA PHE A 80 16.55 -18.31 14.62
C PHE A 80 16.84 -17.81 13.22
N ILE A 81 15.85 -17.13 12.63
CA ILE A 81 16.05 -16.30 11.44
C ILE A 81 16.82 -15.05 11.89
N VAL A 82 17.95 -14.80 11.25
CA VAL A 82 18.81 -13.63 11.47
C VAL A 82 18.88 -12.81 10.19
N ASN A 83 18.99 -11.48 10.32
CA ASN A 83 19.06 -10.50 9.23
C ASN A 83 20.51 -10.17 8.93
#